data_AF-A0A534UPP5-F1
#
_entry.id   AF-A0A534UPP5-F1
#
_cell.length_a   1.000
_cell.length_b   1.000
_cell.length_c   1.000
_cell.angle_alpha   90.00
_cell.angle_beta   90.00
_cell.angle_gamma   90.00
#
_symmetry.space_group_name_H-M   'P 1'
#
loop_
_entity.id
_entity.type
_entity.pdbx_description
1 polymer ?
#
loop_
_entity_poly.entity_id
_entity_poly.type
_entity_poly.pdbx_seq_one_letter_code
_entity_poly.pdbx_strand_id
1 'polypeptide(L)' 'MAVATIYKYDPERAKKLLAEAGWKPGPEGVLVNEKGERLEFEFRCQAGRREHEQAQAIISDYWKKIGVRANIKNLPTRL' A
#
# COMPACT_ATOMS: atom_id res chain seq x y z
N MET A 1 20.17 24.35 0.22
CA MET A 1 18.72 24.16 0.45
C MET A 1 18.31 22.88 -0.28
N ALA A 2 17.81 21.86 0.42
CA ALA A 2 17.32 20.65 -0.23
C ALA A 2 15.92 20.91 -0.79
N VAL A 3 15.73 20.75 -2.10
CA VAL A 3 14.41 20.84 -2.72
C VAL A 3 13.65 19.56 -2.35
N ALA A 4 12.58 19.69 -1.56
CA ALA A 4 11.71 18.57 -1.27
C ALA A 4 10.85 18.27 -2.51
N THR A 5 11.04 17.11 -3.11
CA THR A 5 10.18 16.63 -4.21
C THR A 5 8.82 16.23 -3.65
N ILE A 6 7.78 17.00 -3.98
CA ILE A 6 6.40 16.71 -3.57
C ILE A 6 5.74 15.79 -4.60
N TYR A 7 5.28 14.62 -4.17
CA TYR A 7 4.46 13.72 -4.98
C TYR A 7 2.98 14.01 -4.76
N LYS A 8 2.29 14.47 -5.81
CA LYS A 8 0.83 14.65 -5.78
C LYS A 8 0.12 13.29 -5.76
N TYR A 9 -1.07 13.24 -5.18
CA TYR A 9 -1.92 12.07 -5.26
C TYR A 9 -2.35 11.83 -6.71
N ASP A 10 -1.81 10.77 -7.31
CA ASP A 10 -2.05 10.40 -8.70
C ASP A 10 -2.08 8.86 -8.82
N PRO A 11 -3.27 8.25 -8.68
CA PRO A 11 -3.41 6.79 -8.73
C PRO A 11 -3.13 6.22 -10.12
N GLU A 12 -3.31 6.99 -11.19
CA GLU A 12 -3.01 6.54 -12.55
C GLU A 12 -1.50 6.44 -12.77
N ARG A 13 -0.75 7.45 -12.33
CA ARG A 13 0.72 7.41 -12.34
C ARG A 13 1.25 6.27 -11.49
N ALA A 14 0.66 6.01 -10.33
CA ALA A 14 1.05 4.88 -9.48
C ALA A 14 0.84 3.53 -10.20
N LYS A 15 -0.31 3.32 -10.85
CA LYS A 15 -0.57 2.12 -11.66
C LYS A 15 0.43 1.96 -12.79
N LYS A 16 0.78 3.06 -13.47
CA LYS A 16 1.78 3.05 -14.56
C LYS A 16 3.15 2.59 -14.05
N LEU A 17 3.62 3.17 -12.95
CA LEU A 17 4.91 2.80 -12.34
C LEU A 17 4.95 1.33 -11.91
N LEU A 18 3.84 0.82 -11.36
CA LEU A 18 3.71 -0.59 -10.99
C LEU A 18 3.76 -1.50 -12.22
N ALA A 19 3.06 -1.13 -13.30
CA ALA A 19 3.12 -1.86 -14.57
C ALA A 19 4.53 -1.84 -15.19
N GLU A 20 5.22 -0.70 -15.16
CA GLU A 20 6.62 -0.57 -15.61
C GLU A 20 7.57 -1.44 -14.78
N ALA A 21 7.28 -1.64 -13.49
CA ALA A 21 8.00 -2.55 -12.61
C ALA A 21 7.60 -4.04 -12.76
N GLY A 22 6.77 -4.38 -13.75
CA GLY A 22 6.39 -5.76 -14.06
C GLY A 22 5.17 -6.30 -13.30
N TRP A 23 4.46 -5.45 -12.56
CA TRP A 23 3.25 -5.85 -11.83
C TRP A 23 2.02 -5.81 -12.73
N LYS A 24 1.27 -6.92 -12.76
CA LYS A 24 0.06 -7.07 -13.59
C LYS A 24 -1.15 -7.40 -12.73
N PRO A 25 -2.38 -6.97 -13.10
CA PRO A 25 -3.57 -7.30 -12.34
C PRO A 25 -3.80 -8.81 -12.30
N GLY A 26 -3.87 -9.38 -11.09
CA GLY A 26 -4.17 -10.78 -10.85
C GLY A 26 -5.67 -11.05 -10.65
N PRO A 27 -6.05 -12.33 -10.46
CA PRO A 27 -7.44 -12.80 -10.44
C PRO A 27 -8.30 -12.29 -9.26
N GLU A 28 -7.71 -11.57 -8.30
CA GLU A 28 -8.41 -11.00 -7.14
C GLU A 28 -8.30 -9.47 -7.07
N GLY A 29 -7.88 -8.82 -8.16
CA GLY A 29 -7.61 -7.39 -8.19
C GLY A 29 -6.33 -6.99 -7.44
N VAL A 30 -5.55 -7.96 -6.95
CA VAL A 30 -4.21 -7.75 -6.40
C VAL A 30 -3.19 -7.94 -7.52
N LEU A 31 -2.19 -7.06 -7.57
CA LEU A 31 -1.11 -7.14 -8.54
C LEU A 31 -0.25 -8.38 -8.30
N VAL A 32 0.21 -8.99 -9.40
CA VAL A 32 1.06 -10.19 -9.41
C VAL A 32 2.25 -9.94 -10.33
N ASN A 33 3.44 -10.36 -9.90
CA ASN A 33 4.64 -10.27 -10.71
C ASN A 33 4.84 -11.52 -11.59
N GLU A 34 5.89 -11.53 -12.40
CA GLU A 34 6.20 -12.65 -13.29
C GLU A 34 6.55 -13.96 -12.56
N LYS A 35 6.93 -13.89 -11.28
CA LYS A 35 7.20 -15.05 -10.42
C LYS A 35 5.94 -15.61 -9.75
N GLY A 36 4.78 -14.98 -9.96
CA GLY A 36 3.52 -15.35 -9.31
C GLY A 36 3.36 -14.79 -7.89
N GLU A 37 4.25 -13.92 -7.43
CA GLU A 37 4.15 -13.28 -6.13
C GLU A 37 3.09 -12.18 -6.16
N ARG A 38 2.23 -12.12 -5.13
CA ARG A 38 1.21 -11.08 -4.97
C ARG A 38 1.82 -9.85 -4.32
N LEU A 39 1.44 -8.65 -4.78
CA LEU A 39 1.84 -7.39 -4.17
C LEU A 39 1.02 -7.12 -2.91
N GLU A 40 1.37 -7.86 -1.86
CA GLU A 40 0.76 -7.77 -0.55
C GLU A 40 1.80 -7.63 0.56
N PHE A 41 1.48 -6.87 1.60
CA PHE A 41 2.37 -6.70 2.74
C PHE A 41 1.61 -6.45 4.04
N GLU A 42 2.26 -6.74 5.16
CA GLU A 42 1.76 -6.40 6.49
C GLU A 42 2.00 -4.91 6.76
N PHE A 43 0.91 -4.16 6.96
CA PHE A 43 0.97 -2.78 7.39
C PHE A 43 0.70 -2.73 8.89
N ARG A 44 1.69 -2.29 9.66
CA ARG A 44 1.64 -2.31 11.13
C ARG A 44 1.71 -0.88 11.68
N CYS A 45 0.86 -0.59 12.66
CA CYS A 45 1.00 0.56 13.54
C CYS A 45 0.90 0.10 15.00
N GLN A 46 1.31 0.98 15.92
CA GLN A 46 1.14 0.77 17.35
C GLN A 46 -0.36 0.74 17.68
N ALA A 47 -0.84 -0.36 18.25
CA ALA A 47 -2.25 -0.47 18.62
C ALA A 47 -2.61 0.54 19.73
N GLY A 48 -3.80 1.13 19.63
CA GLY A 48 -4.29 2.14 20.57
C GLY A 48 -3.98 3.59 20.16
N ARG A 49 -3.22 3.81 19.08
CA ARG A 49 -3.06 5.14 18.45
C ARG A 49 -4.13 5.33 17.38
N ARG A 50 -5.33 5.73 17.80
CA ARG A 50 -6.51 5.85 16.93
C ARG A 50 -6.27 6.66 15.66
N GLU A 51 -5.52 7.77 15.73
CA GLU A 51 -5.19 8.60 14.57
C GLU A 51 -4.37 7.84 13.52
N HIS A 52 -3.39 7.05 13.96
CA HIS A 52 -2.58 6.22 13.07
C HIS A 52 -3.41 5.11 12.46
N GLU A 53 -4.28 4.46 13.24
CA GLU A 53 -5.14 3.38 12.77
C GLU A 53 -6.16 3.87 11.72
N GLN A 54 -6.70 5.08 11.90
CA GLN A 54 -7.56 5.72 10.91
C GLN A 54 -6.79 6.06 9.63
N ALA A 55 -5.62 6.68 9.75
CA ALA A 55 -4.77 6.98 8.59
C ALA A 55 -4.37 5.69 7.85
N GLN A 56 -4.03 4.63 8.58
CA GLN A 56 -3.69 3.32 8.05
C GLN A 56 -4.82 2.69 7.24
N ALA A 57 -6.06 2.78 7.72
CA ALA A 57 -7.24 2.31 6.99
C ALA A 57 -7.44 3.08 5.67
N ILE A 58 -7.28 4.40 5.69
CA ILE A 58 -7.39 5.27 4.49
C ILE A 58 -6.29 4.91 3.47
N ILE A 59 -5.06 4.76 3.92
CA ILE A 59 -3.93 4.38 3.06
C ILE A 59 -4.16 3.00 2.44
N SER A 60 -4.68 2.03 3.22
CA SER A 60 -5.01 0.69 2.70
C SER A 60 -6.09 0.75 1.62
N ASP A 61 -7.12 1.59 1.77
CA ASP A 61 -8.13 1.82 0.73
C ASP A 61 -7.53 2.41 -0.55
N TYR A 62 -6.63 3.40 -0.43
CA TYR A 62 -5.95 3.97 -1.59
C TYR A 62 -5.05 2.97 -2.31
N TRP A 63 -4.32 2.14 -1.59
CA TRP A 63 -3.51 1.07 -2.16
C TRP A 63 -4.35 0.00 -2.85
N LYS A 64 -5.50 -0.35 -2.29
CA LYS A 64 -6.45 -1.28 -2.92
C LYS A 64 -6.90 -0.79 -4.30
N LYS A 65 -7.12 0.52 -4.48
CA LYS A 65 -7.52 1.12 -5.78
C LYS A 65 -6.47 0.98 -6.88
N ILE A 66 -5.21 0.76 -6.51
CA ILE A 66 -4.10 0.53 -7.44
C ILE A 66 -3.64 -0.94 -7.47
N GLY A 67 -4.39 -1.84 -6.81
CA GLY A 67 -4.13 -3.28 -6.80
C GLY A 67 -3.05 -3.72 -5.80
N VAL A 68 -2.71 -2.87 -4.83
CA VAL A 68 -1.79 -3.19 -3.73
C VAL A 68 -2.59 -3.60 -2.51
N ARG A 69 -2.25 -4.72 -1.88
CA ARG A 69 -2.95 -5.21 -0.69
C ARG A 69 -2.15 -4.95 0.59
N ALA A 70 -2.69 -4.11 1.47
CA ALA A 70 -2.13 -3.91 2.81
C ALA A 70 -2.95 -4.65 3.87
N ASN A 71 -2.36 -5.68 4.45
CA ASN A 71 -2.95 -6.44 5.55
C ASN A 71 -2.62 -5.73 6.87
N ILE A 72 -3.62 -5.12 7.49
CA ILE A 72 -3.47 -4.38 8.75
C ILE A 72 -3.24 -5.38 9.90
N LYS A 73 -2.09 -5.28 10.57
CA LYS A 73 -1.75 -6.10 11.74
C LYS A 73 -1.08 -5.25 12.81
N ASN A 74 -1.90 -4.61 13.64
CA ASN A 74 -1.40 -3.73 14.69
C ASN A 74 -0.91 -4.56 15.87
N LEU A 75 0.27 -4.20 16.38
CA LEU A 75 0.88 -4.89 17.51
C LEU A 75 0.56 -4.12 18.79
N PRO A 76 0.16 -4.82 19.88
CA PRO A 76 -0.01 -4.17 21.16
C PRO A 76 1.33 -3.66 21.68
N THR A 77 1.30 -2.56 22.43
CA THR A 77 2.52 -1.94 22.99
C THR A 77 3.12 -2.77 24.14
N ARG A 78 2.34 -3.70 24.71
CA ARG A 78 2.79 -4.72 25.66
C ARG A 78 2.38 -6.10 25.14
N LEU A 79 3.32 -7.05 25.22
CA LEU A 79 3.05 -8.49 25.15
C LEU A 79 2.48 -8.98 26.48
#